data_AF-U4V5A3-F1
#
_entry.id   AF-U4V5A3-F1
#
_cell.length_a   1.000
_cell.length_b   1.000
_cell.length_c   1.000
_cell.angle_alpha   90.00
_cell.angle_beta   90.00
_cell.angle_gamma   90.00
#
_symmetry.space_group_name_H-M   'P 1'
#
loop_
_entity.id
_entity.type
_entity.pdbx_description
1 polymer ?
#
loop_
_entity_poly.entity_id
_entity_poly.type
_entity_poly.pdbx_seq_one_letter_code
_entity_poly.pdbx_strand_id
1 'polypeptide(L)'
;MIASFIDGGWLFVAPAVGWQVYVEDEAQLLVFDGALWKGISSVSDNLSLSMLGVQATADAVNRLAVSSDASLFNNAGAEHQVKVNKQPMTDTASLLYQTNWTGFAEMGGLNGSNDLSVKVSSDNGQWQEAIKIDHTTGNVAIGSVWPQTKLHVDGPIRPASYTAAALPSAGSTGTGALIFVTNAPSGAEMAYSDGTNWRSIRSGTIIA
;
A
#
# COMPACT_ATOMS: atom_id res chain seq x y z
N MET A 1 -15.64 13.09 49.65
CA MET A 1 -16.44 14.24 50.16
C MET A 1 -15.84 15.51 49.57
N ILE A 2 -16.67 16.49 49.22
CA ILE A 2 -16.23 17.84 48.86
C ILE A 2 -16.39 18.72 50.10
N ALA A 3 -15.41 19.57 50.38
CA ALA A 3 -15.46 20.53 51.47
C ALA A 3 -15.56 21.96 50.92
N SER A 4 -16.46 22.78 51.47
CA SER A 4 -16.53 24.22 51.22
C SER A 4 -16.49 24.98 52.54
N PHE A 5 -15.76 26.09 52.58
CA PHE A 5 -15.70 26.96 53.76
C PHE A 5 -16.71 28.09 53.61
N ILE A 6 -17.73 28.11 54.47
CA ILE A 6 -18.86 29.05 54.41
C ILE A 6 -19.16 29.52 55.84
N ASP A 7 -19.34 30.83 56.03
CA ASP A 7 -19.72 31.46 57.31
C ASP A 7 -18.87 31.01 58.53
N GLY A 8 -17.56 30.81 58.31
CA GLY A 8 -16.62 30.44 59.36
C GLY A 8 -16.60 28.95 59.73
N GLY A 9 -17.36 28.10 59.02
CA GLY A 9 -17.41 26.66 59.20
C GLY A 9 -17.07 25.87 57.94
N TRP A 10 -16.67 24.60 58.12
CA TRP A 10 -16.51 23.65 57.02
C TRP A 10 -17.81 22.89 56.79
N LEU A 11 -18.35 22.99 55.57
CA LEU A 11 -19.45 22.16 55.09
C LEU A 11 -18.89 21.01 54.27
N PHE A 12 -19.36 19.79 54.53
CA PHE A 12 -18.98 18.59 53.78
C PHE A 12 -20.18 18.01 53.05
N VAL A 13 -20.02 17.76 51.76
CA VAL A 13 -21.06 17.14 50.93
C VAL A 13 -20.50 15.91 50.22
N ALA A 14 -21.27 14.81 50.26
CA ALA A 14 -20.97 13.65 49.43
C ALA A 14 -21.33 13.99 47.97
N PRO A 15 -20.39 13.85 47.01
CA PRO A 15 -20.69 14.12 45.62
C PRO A 15 -21.75 13.15 45.10
N ALA A 16 -22.71 13.67 44.33
CA ALA A 16 -23.67 12.84 43.61
C ALA A 16 -23.14 12.50 42.21
N VAL A 17 -23.59 11.38 41.67
CA VAL A 17 -23.27 10.95 40.29
C VAL A 17 -23.59 12.09 39.31
N GLY A 18 -22.65 12.40 38.42
CA GLY A 18 -22.77 13.45 37.41
C GLY A 18 -22.33 14.85 37.85
N TRP A 19 -21.95 15.05 39.12
CA TRP A 19 -21.35 16.32 39.55
C TRP A 19 -20.06 16.61 38.78
N GLN A 20 -19.86 17.89 38.44
CA GLN A 20 -18.69 18.38 37.72
C GLN A 20 -17.87 19.30 38.61
N VAL A 21 -16.55 19.15 38.59
CA VAL A 21 -15.61 20.06 39.26
C VAL A 21 -14.46 20.39 38.33
N TYR A 22 -13.99 21.64 38.37
CA TYR A 22 -12.74 22.02 37.76
C TYR A 22 -11.67 22.04 38.86
N VAL A 23 -10.60 21.27 38.67
CA VAL A 23 -9.47 21.21 39.59
C VAL A 23 -8.39 22.13 39.06
N GLU A 24 -8.17 23.27 39.74
CA GLU A 24 -7.35 24.38 39.23
C GLU A 24 -5.86 24.05 39.13
N ASP A 25 -5.32 23.24 40.05
CA ASP A 25 -3.91 22.83 40.07
C ASP A 25 -3.56 21.83 38.96
N GLU A 26 -4.53 20.99 38.58
CA GLU A 26 -4.43 20.05 37.46
C GLU A 26 -4.86 20.67 36.12
N ALA A 27 -5.56 21.80 36.15
CA ALA A 27 -6.24 22.41 35.01
C ALA A 27 -7.19 21.44 34.27
N GLN A 28 -7.94 20.64 35.03
CA GLN A 28 -8.81 19.58 34.51
C GLN A 28 -10.26 19.70 34.99
N LEU A 29 -11.20 19.38 34.10
CA LEU A 29 -12.61 19.18 34.45
C LEU A 29 -12.85 17.70 34.74
N LEU A 30 -13.39 17.39 35.92
CA LEU A 30 -13.70 16.03 36.35
C LEU A 30 -15.22 15.84 36.53
N VAL A 31 -15.72 14.64 36.26
CA VAL A 31 -17.09 14.19 36.59
C VAL A 31 -17.05 13.08 37.63
N PHE A 32 -17.96 13.11 38.61
CA PHE A 32 -18.11 12.02 39.57
C PHE A 32 -18.98 10.91 38.97
N ASP A 33 -18.43 9.71 38.78
CA ASP A 33 -19.14 8.58 38.15
C ASP A 33 -19.97 7.74 39.15
N GLY A 34 -19.92 8.09 40.43
CA GLY A 34 -20.53 7.35 41.54
C GLY A 34 -19.52 6.63 42.44
N ALA A 35 -18.28 6.47 41.99
CA ALA A 35 -17.19 5.91 42.78
C ALA A 35 -15.95 6.82 42.79
N LEU A 36 -15.57 7.36 41.62
CA LEU A 36 -14.35 8.15 41.43
C LEU A 36 -14.65 9.43 40.64
N TRP A 37 -13.79 10.43 40.82
CA TRP A 37 -13.71 11.56 39.91
C TRP A 37 -12.90 11.14 38.68
N LYS A 38 -13.48 11.30 37.49
CA LYS A 38 -12.85 10.97 36.21
C LYS A 38 -12.72 12.22 35.36
N GLY A 39 -11.59 12.37 34.67
CA GLY A 39 -11.43 13.43 33.67
C GLY A 39 -12.55 13.39 32.64
N ILE A 40 -13.12 14.56 32.35
CA ILE A 40 -13.86 14.80 31.11
C ILE A 40 -12.81 15.01 30.02
N SER A 41 -12.05 13.96 29.69
CA SER A 41 -11.46 13.89 28.36
C SER A 41 -12.54 13.31 27.45
N SER A 42 -12.85 14.00 26.36
CA SER A 42 -13.77 13.49 25.33
C SER A 42 -13.20 12.26 24.59
N VAL A 43 -11.94 11.93 24.86
CA VAL A 43 -11.21 10.84 24.23
C VAL A 43 -10.52 10.03 25.33
N SER A 44 -10.90 8.77 25.44
CA SER A 44 -10.21 7.81 26.30
C SER A 44 -8.78 7.60 25.79
N ASP A 45 -7.83 7.34 26.69
CA ASP A 45 -6.48 6.89 26.34
C ASP A 45 -6.50 5.63 25.45
N ASN A 46 -7.58 4.84 25.53
CA ASN A 46 -7.86 3.72 24.66
C ASN A 46 -9.16 3.95 23.89
N LEU A 47 -9.04 4.51 22.68
CA LEU A 47 -10.17 4.80 21.82
C LEU A 47 -10.52 3.59 20.95
N SER A 48 -11.76 3.08 21.07
CA SER A 48 -12.33 2.10 20.13
C SER A 48 -13.49 2.74 19.40
N LEU A 49 -13.35 2.90 18.08
CA LEU A 49 -14.37 3.48 17.22
C LEU A 49 -14.97 2.41 16.33
N SER A 50 -16.29 2.42 16.19
CA SER A 50 -16.98 1.60 15.18
C SER A 50 -16.83 2.19 13.78
N MET A 51 -16.71 3.52 13.66
CA MET A 51 -16.48 4.27 12.42
C MET A 51 -15.65 5.53 12.71
N LEU A 52 -14.76 5.88 11.80
CA LEU A 52 -13.94 7.09 11.82
C LEU A 52 -13.91 7.73 10.43
N GLY A 53 -14.43 8.95 10.34
CA GLY A 53 -14.37 9.79 9.14
C GLY A 53 -13.42 10.97 9.34
N VAL A 54 -12.47 11.16 8.43
CA VAL A 54 -11.60 12.34 8.36
C VAL A 54 -11.99 13.15 7.14
N GLN A 55 -12.72 14.26 7.35
CA GLN A 55 -13.32 15.07 6.28
C GLN A 55 -14.23 14.28 5.32
N ALA A 56 -14.69 13.10 5.75
CA ALA A 56 -15.54 12.18 5.01
C ALA A 56 -16.57 11.57 5.95
N THR A 57 -17.70 11.13 5.41
CA THR A 57 -18.68 10.32 6.15
C THR A 57 -18.31 8.86 6.03
N ALA A 58 -17.91 8.23 7.15
CA ALA A 58 -17.71 6.79 7.22
C ALA A 58 -19.06 6.05 7.21
N ASP A 59 -19.06 4.81 6.72
CA ASP A 59 -20.25 3.98 6.61
C ASP A 59 -20.01 2.54 7.12
N ALA A 60 -21.03 1.67 7.00
CA ALA A 60 -20.96 0.29 7.51
C ALA A 60 -19.90 -0.59 6.81
N VAL A 61 -19.49 -0.21 5.61
CA VAL A 61 -18.48 -0.86 4.75
C VAL A 61 -17.14 -0.14 4.90
N ASN A 62 -17.10 1.17 4.62
CA ASN A 62 -15.92 2.03 4.74
C ASN A 62 -15.85 2.65 6.14
N ARG A 63 -15.58 1.82 7.14
CA ARG A 63 -15.56 2.25 8.55
C ARG A 63 -14.40 3.19 8.87
N LEU A 64 -13.34 3.19 8.08
CA LEU A 64 -12.35 4.26 8.04
C LEU A 64 -12.48 4.97 6.69
N ALA A 65 -12.92 6.21 6.70
CA ALA A 65 -13.06 7.04 5.49
C ALA A 65 -12.20 8.30 5.63
N VAL A 66 -11.39 8.59 4.62
CA VAL A 66 -10.51 9.77 4.60
C VAL A 66 -10.71 10.50 3.28
N SER A 67 -11.11 11.78 3.35
CA SER A 67 -11.17 12.67 2.19
C SER A 67 -10.14 13.78 2.40
N SER A 68 -8.92 13.55 1.93
CA SER A 68 -7.78 14.44 2.12
C SER A 68 -6.82 14.29 0.95
N ASP A 69 -5.91 15.25 0.77
CA ASP A 69 -4.87 15.19 -0.26
C ASP A 69 -3.91 14.00 -0.05
N ALA A 70 -3.73 13.54 1.19
CA ALA A 70 -2.87 12.39 1.52
C ALA A 70 -3.29 11.66 2.81
N SER A 71 -2.86 10.40 2.94
CA SER A 71 -2.89 9.62 4.19
C SER A 71 -1.49 9.12 4.49
N LEU A 72 -0.88 9.57 5.59
CA LEU A 72 0.46 9.16 6.00
C LEU A 72 0.38 8.08 7.08
N PHE A 73 0.99 6.92 6.81
CA PHE A 73 1.24 5.88 7.81
C PHE A 73 2.74 5.84 8.10
N ASN A 74 3.14 6.24 9.30
CA ASN A 74 4.55 6.39 9.67
C ASN A 74 4.98 5.35 10.72
N ASN A 75 6.24 4.94 10.67
CA ASN A 75 6.84 4.10 11.70
C ASN A 75 7.10 4.91 12.99
N ALA A 76 7.26 4.20 14.10
CA ALA A 76 7.62 4.78 15.39
C ALA A 76 9.12 4.56 15.74
N GLY A 77 9.99 4.60 14.73
CA GLY A 77 11.45 4.42 14.86
C GLY A 77 11.99 3.07 14.38
N ALA A 78 11.13 2.16 13.93
CA ALA A 78 11.52 0.84 13.40
C ALA A 78 10.56 0.39 12.28
N GLU A 79 10.00 -0.81 12.37
CA GLU A 79 9.14 -1.40 11.35
C GLU A 79 7.73 -0.78 11.32
N HIS A 80 7.10 -0.80 10.14
CA HIS A 80 5.70 -0.43 9.94
C HIS A 80 5.05 -1.40 8.95
N GLN A 81 3.83 -1.83 9.22
CA GLN A 81 3.09 -2.79 8.38
C GLN A 81 1.61 -2.42 8.32
N VAL A 82 1.06 -2.41 7.11
CA VAL A 82 -0.39 -2.46 6.88
C VAL A 82 -0.77 -3.92 6.65
N LYS A 83 -1.56 -4.49 7.57
CA LYS A 83 -2.02 -5.88 7.49
C LYS A 83 -3.44 -5.90 6.94
N VAL A 84 -3.60 -6.46 5.75
CA VAL A 84 -4.90 -6.67 5.10
C VAL A 84 -5.16 -8.17 5.05
N ASN A 85 -6.27 -8.60 5.66
CA ASN A 85 -6.63 -10.01 5.76
C ASN A 85 -7.95 -10.27 5.01
N LYS A 86 -8.02 -11.39 4.32
CA LYS A 86 -9.26 -11.93 3.74
C LYS A 86 -9.66 -13.24 4.43
N GLN A 87 -10.93 -13.62 4.34
CA GLN A 87 -11.46 -14.78 5.07
C GLN A 87 -11.23 -16.11 4.30
N PRO A 88 -11.89 -16.38 3.16
CA PRO A 88 -11.57 -17.50 2.27
C PRO A 88 -10.59 -17.09 1.16
N MET A 89 -10.02 -18.11 0.49
CA MET A 89 -9.14 -17.93 -0.68
C MET A 89 -9.84 -17.20 -1.85
N THR A 90 -11.14 -17.39 -2.01
CA THR A 90 -11.92 -16.80 -3.10
C THR A 90 -12.17 -15.30 -2.93
N ASP A 91 -11.92 -14.75 -1.75
CA ASP A 91 -12.09 -13.33 -1.49
C ASP A 91 -10.91 -12.51 -2.04
N THR A 92 -11.09 -11.19 -2.03
CA THR A 92 -10.09 -10.20 -2.42
C THR A 92 -9.58 -9.44 -1.20
N ALA A 93 -8.27 -9.33 -1.10
CA ALA A 93 -7.59 -8.32 -0.28
C ALA A 93 -6.63 -7.58 -1.21
N SER A 94 -6.86 -6.30 -1.49
CA SER A 94 -6.14 -5.53 -2.50
C SER A 94 -6.07 -4.05 -2.12
N LEU A 95 -5.19 -3.30 -2.80
CA LEU A 95 -5.29 -1.86 -2.91
C LEU A 95 -5.93 -1.51 -4.26
N LEU A 96 -7.11 -0.90 -4.22
CA LEU A 96 -7.89 -0.50 -5.38
C LEU A 96 -7.61 0.96 -5.75
N TYR A 97 -7.24 1.21 -7.00
CA TYR A 97 -7.02 2.54 -7.57
C TYR A 97 -8.21 2.93 -8.43
N GLN A 98 -8.77 4.10 -8.17
CA GLN A 98 -10.02 4.54 -8.78
C GLN A 98 -9.96 5.98 -9.29
N THR A 99 -10.75 6.26 -10.32
CA THR A 99 -11.09 7.63 -10.76
C THR A 99 -12.61 7.74 -10.79
N ASN A 100 -13.17 8.76 -10.12
CA ASN A 100 -14.61 9.00 -10.07
C ASN A 100 -15.43 7.73 -9.71
N TRP A 101 -15.01 7.03 -8.65
CA TRP A 101 -15.64 5.78 -8.16
C TRP A 101 -15.54 4.55 -9.08
N THR A 102 -14.83 4.66 -10.21
CA THR A 102 -14.55 3.52 -11.10
C THR A 102 -13.16 2.96 -10.82
N GLY A 103 -13.05 1.65 -10.59
CA GLY A 103 -11.77 0.96 -10.42
C GLY A 103 -11.05 0.72 -11.74
N PHE A 104 -9.76 1.04 -11.77
CA PHE A 104 -8.89 0.89 -12.96
C PHE A 104 -7.69 -0.01 -12.71
N ALA A 105 -7.24 -0.15 -11.47
CA ALA A 105 -6.18 -1.07 -11.11
C ALA A 105 -6.37 -1.62 -9.70
N GLU A 106 -5.97 -2.86 -9.50
CA GLU A 106 -5.78 -3.47 -8.19
C GLU A 106 -4.33 -3.92 -8.09
N MET A 107 -3.60 -3.42 -7.10
CA MET A 107 -2.21 -3.81 -6.88
C MET A 107 -2.05 -4.65 -5.63
N GLY A 108 -1.07 -5.56 -5.71
CA GLY A 108 -0.49 -6.23 -4.56
C GLY A 108 -1.49 -7.08 -3.80
N GLY A 109 -2.52 -7.57 -4.49
CA GLY A 109 -3.67 -8.20 -3.87
C GLY A 109 -3.72 -9.71 -4.04
N LEU A 110 -4.46 -10.33 -3.12
CA LEU A 110 -4.87 -11.73 -3.14
C LEU A 110 -6.26 -11.81 -3.81
N ASN A 111 -6.34 -11.60 -5.12
CA ASN A 111 -7.60 -11.34 -5.84
C ASN A 111 -8.29 -12.64 -6.30
N GLY A 112 -8.97 -13.33 -5.38
CA GLY A 112 -9.61 -14.64 -5.65
C GLY A 112 -8.65 -15.83 -5.66
N SER A 113 -7.40 -15.62 -5.23
CA SER A 113 -6.35 -16.63 -5.02
C SER A 113 -5.46 -16.20 -3.86
N ASN A 114 -4.56 -17.07 -3.38
CA ASN A 114 -3.47 -16.70 -2.47
C ASN A 114 -2.20 -16.22 -3.20
N ASP A 115 -2.25 -16.18 -4.53
CA ASP A 115 -1.19 -15.59 -5.35
C ASP A 115 -1.21 -14.07 -5.28
N LEU A 116 -0.02 -13.46 -5.34
CA LEU A 116 0.09 -12.01 -5.45
C LEU A 116 -0.16 -11.61 -6.91
N SER A 117 -1.09 -10.69 -7.14
CA SER A 117 -1.44 -10.26 -8.50
C SER A 117 -1.56 -8.75 -8.65
N VAL A 118 -1.41 -8.29 -9.89
CA VAL A 118 -1.76 -6.95 -10.34
C VAL A 118 -2.78 -7.07 -11.45
N LYS A 119 -3.94 -6.45 -11.27
CA LYS A 119 -5.03 -6.44 -12.24
C LYS A 119 -5.28 -5.02 -12.71
N VAL A 120 -5.63 -4.87 -13.98
CA VAL A 120 -6.04 -3.59 -14.58
C VAL A 120 -7.40 -3.78 -15.24
N SER A 121 -8.22 -2.74 -15.22
CA SER A 121 -9.52 -2.74 -15.91
C SER A 121 -9.53 -1.65 -16.97
N SER A 122 -10.10 -1.95 -18.14
CA SER A 122 -10.56 -0.90 -19.04
C SER A 122 -11.89 -0.31 -18.55
N ASP A 123 -12.30 0.83 -19.10
CA ASP A 123 -13.52 1.58 -18.72
C ASP A 123 -14.83 0.75 -18.81
N ASN A 124 -14.80 -0.41 -19.45
CA ASN A 124 -15.92 -1.35 -19.58
C ASN A 124 -16.11 -2.30 -18.38
N GLY A 125 -15.30 -2.16 -17.31
CA GLY A 125 -15.37 -3.00 -16.11
C GLY A 125 -14.82 -4.41 -16.28
N GLN A 126 -14.15 -4.72 -17.40
CA GLN A 126 -13.46 -5.99 -17.59
C GLN A 126 -12.06 -5.94 -16.99
N TRP A 127 -11.80 -6.82 -16.03
CA TRP A 127 -10.52 -6.95 -15.36
C TRP A 127 -9.60 -7.91 -16.10
N GLN A 128 -8.33 -7.51 -16.23
CA GLN A 128 -7.25 -8.28 -16.82
C GLN A 128 -6.14 -8.44 -15.78
N GLU A 129 -5.71 -9.69 -15.55
CA GLU A 129 -4.55 -9.95 -14.72
C GLU A 129 -3.28 -9.71 -15.53
N ALA A 130 -2.60 -8.59 -15.25
CA ALA A 130 -1.41 -8.17 -15.99
C ALA A 130 -0.16 -8.90 -15.47
N ILE A 131 -0.06 -9.05 -14.15
CA ILE A 131 1.04 -9.73 -13.48
C ILE A 131 0.48 -10.70 -12.44
N LYS A 132 1.05 -11.90 -12.40
CA LYS A 132 0.81 -12.87 -11.34
C LYS A 132 2.11 -13.46 -10.82
N ILE A 133 2.20 -13.59 -9.51
CA ILE A 133 3.30 -14.24 -8.82
C ILE A 133 2.74 -15.44 -8.06
N ASP A 134 3.13 -16.63 -8.49
CA ASP A 134 2.69 -17.88 -7.88
C ASP A 134 3.29 -18.01 -6.46
N HIS A 135 2.41 -18.16 -5.46
CA HIS A 135 2.82 -18.16 -4.06
C HIS A 135 3.68 -19.36 -3.65
N THR A 136 3.63 -20.47 -4.41
CA THR A 136 4.38 -21.69 -4.09
C THR A 136 5.78 -21.68 -4.68
N THR A 137 5.93 -21.16 -5.91
CA THR A 137 7.17 -21.23 -6.70
C THR A 137 7.91 -19.90 -6.77
N GLY A 138 7.22 -18.78 -6.50
CA GLY A 138 7.73 -17.43 -6.70
C GLY A 138 7.92 -17.07 -8.18
N ASN A 139 7.34 -17.83 -9.10
CA ASN A 139 7.44 -17.56 -10.52
C ASN A 139 6.51 -16.40 -10.92
N VAL A 140 7.00 -15.52 -11.80
CA VAL A 140 6.27 -14.35 -12.27
C VAL A 140 5.77 -14.58 -13.69
N ALA A 141 4.47 -14.36 -13.91
CA ALA A 141 3.87 -14.30 -15.24
C ALA A 141 3.49 -12.87 -15.60
N ILE A 142 3.66 -12.51 -16.88
CA ILE A 142 3.13 -11.30 -17.50
C ILE A 142 2.18 -11.74 -18.61
N GLY A 143 0.91 -11.35 -18.51
CA GLY A 143 -0.15 -11.73 -19.46
C GLY A 143 -0.67 -13.16 -19.34
N SER A 144 -0.12 -13.98 -18.43
CA SER A 144 -0.59 -15.34 -18.12
C SER A 144 -0.88 -15.47 -16.63
N VAL A 145 -1.73 -16.45 -16.29
CA VAL A 145 -2.12 -16.75 -14.91
C VAL A 145 -1.49 -18.04 -14.37
N TRP A 146 -0.61 -18.68 -15.16
CA TRP A 146 0.08 -19.94 -14.86
C TRP A 146 1.58 -19.85 -15.17
N PRO A 147 2.39 -19.20 -14.32
CA PRO A 147 3.82 -19.05 -14.56
C PRO A 147 4.57 -20.38 -14.44
N GLN A 148 5.26 -20.80 -15.50
CA GLN A 148 5.96 -22.10 -15.56
C GLN A 148 7.47 -21.99 -15.26
N THR A 149 8.02 -20.79 -15.34
CA THR A 149 9.42 -20.48 -15.05
C THR A 149 9.51 -19.13 -14.33
N LYS A 150 10.69 -18.75 -13.86
CA LYS A 150 10.89 -17.54 -13.04
C LYS A 150 10.31 -16.28 -13.66
N LEU A 151 10.44 -16.14 -14.98
CA LEU A 151 9.80 -15.10 -15.78
C LEU A 151 9.11 -15.74 -16.99
N HIS A 152 7.77 -15.80 -16.98
CA HIS A 152 6.94 -16.28 -18.08
C HIS A 152 6.23 -15.08 -18.71
N VAL A 153 6.50 -14.76 -19.98
CA VAL A 153 5.77 -13.73 -20.71
C VAL A 153 4.89 -14.40 -21.76
N ASP A 154 3.59 -14.20 -21.68
CA ASP A 154 2.64 -14.68 -22.69
C ASP A 154 2.53 -13.65 -23.82
N GLY A 155 3.51 -13.72 -24.71
CA GLY A 155 3.59 -12.87 -25.89
C GLY A 155 5.02 -12.42 -26.22
N PRO A 156 5.18 -11.66 -27.31
CA PRO A 156 6.48 -11.13 -27.71
C PRO A 156 7.03 -10.13 -26.67
N ILE A 157 8.33 -10.23 -26.38
CA ILE A 157 9.06 -9.24 -25.60
C ILE A 157 9.64 -8.19 -26.55
N ARG A 158 9.36 -6.91 -26.31
CA ARG A 158 9.96 -5.79 -27.03
C ARG A 158 11.10 -5.17 -26.21
N PRO A 159 12.36 -5.52 -26.48
CA PRO A 159 13.49 -4.89 -25.79
C PRO A 159 13.71 -3.45 -26.25
N ALA A 160 14.55 -2.72 -25.52
CA ALA A 160 15.04 -1.42 -25.95
C ALA A 160 15.78 -1.56 -27.29
N SER A 161 15.57 -0.59 -28.18
CA SER A 161 15.99 -0.66 -29.57
C SER A 161 16.88 0.53 -29.94
N TYR A 162 18.02 0.26 -30.55
CA TYR A 162 19.05 1.26 -30.87
C TYR A 162 19.55 1.10 -32.30
N THR A 163 20.14 2.16 -32.85
CA THR A 163 21.07 2.02 -33.98
C THR A 163 22.45 1.67 -33.44
N ALA A 164 23.32 1.06 -34.25
CA ALA A 164 24.69 0.71 -33.84
C ALA A 164 25.48 1.94 -33.34
N ALA A 165 25.25 3.11 -33.94
CA ALA A 165 25.91 4.36 -33.54
C ALA A 165 25.37 4.97 -32.22
N ALA A 166 24.19 4.54 -31.76
CA ALA A 166 23.53 5.04 -30.56
C ALA A 166 23.52 4.00 -29.42
N LEU A 167 24.37 2.97 -29.51
CA LEU A 167 24.46 1.95 -28.48
C LEU A 167 24.89 2.57 -27.15
N PRO A 168 24.18 2.29 -26.04
CA PRO A 168 24.67 2.67 -24.71
C PRO A 168 25.93 1.88 -24.37
N SER A 169 26.66 2.27 -23.33
CA SER A 169 27.82 1.46 -22.88
C SER A 169 27.35 0.07 -22.41
N ALA A 170 27.93 -0.98 -23.00
CA ALA A 170 27.60 -2.35 -22.64
C ALA A 170 28.02 -2.67 -21.19
N GLY A 171 29.14 -2.12 -20.74
CA GLY A 171 29.64 -2.30 -19.37
C GLY A 171 28.74 -1.64 -18.32
N SER A 172 28.20 -0.45 -18.58
CA SER A 172 27.25 0.18 -17.63
C SER A 172 25.87 -0.47 -17.65
N THR A 173 25.48 -1.09 -18.77
CA THR A 173 24.20 -1.82 -18.87
C THR A 173 24.26 -3.19 -18.17
N GLY A 174 25.46 -3.76 -18.06
CA GLY A 174 25.72 -5.02 -17.36
C GLY A 174 25.75 -6.24 -18.27
N THR A 175 26.59 -7.21 -17.94
CA THR A 175 26.72 -8.49 -18.67
C THR A 175 25.39 -9.23 -18.71
N GLY A 176 25.04 -9.78 -19.88
CA GLY A 176 23.79 -10.52 -20.10
C GLY A 176 22.58 -9.65 -20.44
N ALA A 177 22.72 -8.32 -20.42
CA ALA A 177 21.67 -7.42 -20.92
C ALA A 177 21.34 -7.70 -22.39
N LEU A 178 20.07 -7.61 -22.77
CA LEU A 178 19.58 -7.84 -24.14
C LEU A 178 18.96 -6.57 -24.73
N ILE A 179 19.31 -6.26 -25.98
CA ILE A 179 18.76 -5.14 -26.75
C ILE A 179 18.45 -5.58 -28.18
N PHE A 180 17.69 -4.76 -28.90
CA PHE A 180 17.55 -4.90 -30.35
C PHE A 180 18.36 -3.81 -31.06
N VAL A 181 19.16 -4.20 -32.05
CA VAL A 181 19.95 -3.28 -32.88
C VAL A 181 19.32 -3.25 -34.25
N THR A 182 18.80 -2.10 -34.65
CA THR A 182 18.01 -1.93 -35.87
C THR A 182 18.83 -1.96 -37.16
N ASN A 183 20.13 -1.68 -37.07
CA ASN A 183 21.05 -1.62 -38.22
C ASN A 183 22.43 -2.20 -37.90
N ALA A 184 22.50 -3.34 -37.21
CA ALA A 184 23.77 -4.04 -37.01
C ALA A 184 24.40 -4.40 -38.37
N PRO A 185 25.73 -4.65 -38.43
CA PRO A 185 26.42 -4.92 -39.69
C PRO A 185 25.83 -6.07 -40.52
N SER A 186 25.18 -7.04 -39.87
CA SER A 186 24.52 -8.20 -40.49
C SER A 186 22.99 -8.07 -40.61
N GLY A 187 22.46 -6.84 -40.53
CA GLY A 187 21.03 -6.54 -40.48
C GLY A 187 20.48 -6.49 -39.06
N ALA A 188 19.21 -6.07 -38.92
CA ALA A 188 18.58 -5.89 -37.61
C ALA A 188 18.58 -7.19 -36.79
N GLU A 189 19.03 -7.12 -35.53
CA GLU A 189 19.16 -8.30 -34.68
C GLU A 189 19.10 -7.99 -33.19
N MET A 190 18.92 -9.05 -32.40
CA MET A 190 19.17 -9.00 -30.97
C MET A 190 20.67 -9.00 -30.67
N ALA A 191 21.06 -8.27 -29.64
CA ALA A 191 22.42 -8.22 -29.13
C ALA A 191 22.43 -8.47 -27.61
N TYR A 192 23.54 -9.01 -27.12
CA TYR A 192 23.80 -9.15 -25.69
C TYR A 192 25.07 -8.43 -25.27
N SER A 193 25.11 -7.92 -24.04
CA SER A 193 26.32 -7.37 -23.45
C SER A 193 27.20 -8.48 -22.88
N ASP A 194 28.49 -8.49 -23.21
CA ASP A 194 29.48 -9.35 -22.53
C ASP A 194 30.09 -8.69 -21.28
N GLY A 195 29.66 -7.46 -20.94
CA GLY A 195 30.24 -6.63 -19.88
C GLY A 195 31.25 -5.60 -20.37
N THR A 196 31.62 -5.60 -21.65
CA THR A 196 32.49 -4.59 -22.26
C THR A 196 31.94 -4.11 -23.61
N ASN A 197 31.45 -5.02 -24.45
CA ASN A 197 30.95 -4.76 -25.80
C ASN A 197 29.55 -5.34 -26.00
N TRP A 198 28.84 -4.78 -26.98
CA TRP A 198 27.63 -5.40 -27.51
C TRP A 198 28.00 -6.46 -28.53
N ARG A 199 27.52 -7.69 -28.33
CA ARG A 199 27.74 -8.82 -29.22
C ARG A 199 26.46 -9.22 -29.92
N SER A 200 26.58 -9.57 -31.19
CA SER A 200 25.50 -10.21 -31.94
C SER A 200 25.08 -11.50 -31.26
N ILE A 201 23.77 -11.70 -31.06
CA ILE A 201 23.27 -12.98 -30.56
C ILE A 201 23.47 -14.10 -31.57
N ARG A 202 23.56 -13.77 -32.87
CA ARG A 202 23.67 -14.75 -33.96
C ARG A 202 25.10 -15.29 -34.08
N SER A 203 26.10 -14.41 -33.97
CA SER A 203 27.51 -14.76 -34.25
C SER A 203 28.46 -14.59 -33.07
N GLY A 204 28.07 -13.87 -32.02
CA GLY A 204 28.96 -13.48 -30.92
C GLY A 204 30.01 -12.42 -31.28
N THR A 205 30.00 -11.91 -32.51
CA THR A 205 30.91 -10.82 -32.93
C THR A 205 30.47 -9.49 -32.33
N ILE A 206 31.42 -8.58 -32.10
CA ILE A 206 31.13 -7.22 -31.64
C ILE A 206 30.31 -6.49 -32.71
N ILE A 207 29.25 -5.78 -32.30
CA ILE A 207 28.36 -5.05 -33.21
C ILE A 207 28.94 -3.68 -33.57
N ALA A 208 29.50 -2.98 -32.59
CA ALA A 208 30.26 -1.74 -32.72
C ALA A 208 31.11 -1.55 -31.47
#